data_AF-A0A9D1N0P8-F1
#
_entry.id   AF-A0A9D1N0P8-F1
#
_cell.length_a   1.000
_cell.length_b   1.000
_cell.length_c   1.000
_cell.angle_alpha   90.00
_cell.angle_beta   90.00
_cell.angle_gamma   90.00
#
_symmetry.space_group_name_H-M   'P 1'
#
loop_
_entity.id
_entity.type
_entity.pdbx_description
1 polymer ?
#
loop_
_entity_poly.entity_id
_entity_poly.type
_entity_poly.pdbx_seq_one_letter_code
_entity_poly.pdbx_strand_id
1 'polypeptide(L)'
;MNYQRLITSGIKRLREKNNLTQEVFAEKVGLTAQGLSNLERNKYQPTAETIDTICKAFKIHPLDLLSDYPEDIEKDEQLTQITAILKTYSKDELNKLYKILKVLKD
;
A
#
# COMPACT_ATOMS: atom_id res chain seq x y z
N MET A 1 -4.92 -17.00 0.70
CA MET A 1 -4.49 -15.68 1.22
C MET A 1 -5.40 -15.28 2.38
N ASN A 2 -4.85 -14.78 3.49
CA ASN A 2 -5.65 -14.24 4.59
C ASN A 2 -5.69 -12.71 4.46
N TYR A 3 -6.73 -12.20 3.81
CA TYR A 3 -6.93 -10.78 3.51
C TYR A 3 -6.93 -9.89 4.77
N GLN A 4 -7.40 -10.44 5.89
CA GLN A 4 -7.49 -9.72 7.17
C GLN A 4 -6.10 -9.37 7.70
N ARG A 5 -5.14 -10.29 7.56
CA ARG A 5 -3.74 -10.05 7.95
C ARG A 5 -3.03 -9.01 7.09
N LEU A 6 -3.43 -8.89 5.82
CA LEU A 6 -2.85 -7.89 4.91
C LEU A 6 -3.24 -6.47 5.34
N ILE A 7 -4.51 -6.26 5.70
CA ILE A 7 -4.96 -4.94 6.15
C ILE A 7 -4.29 -4.53 7.45
N THR A 8 -4.24 -5.42 8.45
CA THR A 8 -3.61 -5.10 9.74
C THR A 8 -2.11 -4.88 9.61
N SER A 9 -1.40 -5.63 8.75
CA SER A 9 0.00 -5.34 8.44
C SER A 9 0.14 -4.01 7.70
N GLY A 10 -0.79 -3.69 6.80
CA GLY A 10 -0.87 -2.41 6.09
C GLY A 10 -0.96 -1.22 7.00
N ILE A 11 -1.83 -1.30 8.00
CA ILE A 11 -2.00 -0.24 8.99
C ILE A 11 -0.70 -0.05 9.78
N LYS A 12 -0.04 -1.15 10.18
CA LYS A 12 1.27 -1.08 10.87
C LYS A 12 2.35 -0.44 9.98
N ARG A 13 2.47 -0.85 8.72
CA ARG A 13 3.44 -0.26 7.77
C ARG A 13 3.17 1.22 7.53
N LEU A 14 1.90 1.59 7.37
CA LEU A 14 1.51 3.00 7.21
C LEU A 14 1.98 3.83 8.40
N ARG A 15 1.79 3.32 9.63
CA ARG A 15 2.29 3.97 10.84
C ARG A 15 3.82 4.13 10.82
N GLU A 16 4.53 3.05 10.53
CA GLU A 16 6.00 3.02 10.53
C GLU A 16 6.59 3.93 9.44
N LYS A 17 6.00 3.94 8.24
CA LYS A 17 6.39 4.84 7.13
C LYS A 17 6.26 6.32 7.49
N ASN A 18 5.33 6.66 8.38
CA ASN A 18 5.12 8.02 8.87
C ASN A 18 5.92 8.32 10.15
N ASN A 19 6.75 7.40 10.63
CA ASN A 19 7.55 7.53 11.87
C ASN A 19 6.70 7.86 13.11
N LEU A 20 5.48 7.31 13.19
CA LEU A 20 4.57 7.56 14.30
C LEU A 20 4.64 6.45 15.36
N THR A 21 4.54 6.83 16.64
CA THR A 21 4.29 5.88 17.72
C THR A 21 2.86 5.34 17.63
N GLN A 22 2.56 4.27 18.36
CA GLN A 22 1.21 3.71 18.37
C GLN A 22 0.21 4.71 18.98
N GLU A 23 0.62 5.47 19.99
CA GLU A 23 -0.19 6.49 20.66
C GLU A 23 -0.58 7.61 19.67
N VAL A 24 0.41 8.19 18.98
CA VAL A 24 0.19 9.31 18.05
C VAL A 24 -0.65 8.86 16.84
N PHE A 25 -0.38 7.66 16.33
CA PHE A 25 -1.19 7.11 15.23
C PHE A 25 -2.63 6.88 15.68
N ALA A 26 -2.83 6.23 16.83
CA ALA A 26 -4.14 5.90 17.36
C ALA A 26 -4.98 7.17 17.59
N GLU A 27 -4.40 8.19 18.22
CA GLU A 27 -5.03 9.50 18.41
C GLU A 27 -5.50 10.11 17.08
N LYS A 28 -4.63 10.10 16.06
CA LYS A 28 -4.92 10.66 14.74
C LYS A 28 -6.08 9.97 14.02
N VAL A 29 -6.32 8.69 14.30
CA VAL A 29 -7.39 7.89 13.65
C VAL A 29 -8.54 7.55 14.59
N GLY A 30 -8.62 8.18 15.77
CA GLY A 30 -9.71 8.00 16.72
C GLY A 30 -9.74 6.62 17.41
N LEU A 31 -8.58 5.96 17.52
CA LEU A 31 -8.42 4.70 18.25
C LEU A 31 -7.71 4.93 19.59
N THR A 32 -7.82 3.95 20.49
CA THR A 32 -6.96 3.90 21.68
C THR A 32 -5.61 3.26 21.32
N ALA A 33 -4.53 3.61 22.03
CA ALA A 33 -3.23 2.98 21.84
C ALA A 33 -3.29 1.45 22.01
N GLN A 34 -4.04 0.98 23.01
CA GLN A 34 -4.30 -0.46 23.22
C GLN A 34 -5.09 -1.08 22.06
N GLY A 35 -6.08 -0.35 21.52
CA GLY A 35 -6.83 -0.75 20.34
C GLY A 35 -5.91 -0.95 19.14
N LEU A 36 -5.09 0.05 18.81
CA LEU A 36 -4.12 -0.06 17.73
C LEU A 36 -3.12 -1.19 17.96
N SER A 37 -2.58 -1.35 19.16
CA SER A 37 -1.67 -2.47 19.50
C SER A 37 -2.31 -3.83 19.31
N ASN A 38 -3.58 -3.99 19.70
CA ASN A 38 -4.34 -5.22 19.49
C ASN A 38 -4.61 -5.45 17.99
N LEU A 39 -4.95 -4.42 17.24
CA LEU A 39 -5.18 -4.46 15.80
C LEU A 39 -3.91 -4.89 15.05
N GLU A 40 -2.76 -4.26 15.32
CA GLU A 40 -1.47 -4.58 14.68
C GLU A 40 -1.00 -6.01 15.02
N ARG A 41 -1.40 -6.54 16.18
CA ARG A 41 -1.16 -7.94 16.57
C ARG A 41 -2.24 -8.92 16.09
N ASN A 42 -3.13 -8.50 15.20
CA ASN A 42 -4.20 -9.33 14.64
C ASN A 42 -5.16 -9.92 15.69
N LYS A 43 -5.35 -9.23 16.82
CA LYS A 43 -6.29 -9.67 17.87
C LYS A 43 -7.75 -9.45 17.48
N TYR A 44 -8.01 -8.47 16.61
CA TYR A 44 -9.32 -8.23 16.01
C TYR A 44 -9.15 -7.59 14.63
N GLN A 45 -10.25 -7.51 13.89
CA GLN A 45 -10.27 -6.93 12.55
C GLN A 45 -10.77 -5.49 12.58
N PRO A 46 -10.13 -4.56 11.84
CA PRO A 46 -10.68 -3.22 11.68
C PRO A 46 -12.04 -3.28 10.98
N THR A 47 -12.97 -2.43 11.40
CA THR A 47 -14.23 -2.24 10.68
C THR A 47 -13.98 -1.44 9.39
N ALA A 48 -14.95 -1.45 8.48
CA ALA A 48 -14.90 -0.58 7.29
C ALA A 48 -14.76 0.91 7.67
N GLU A 49 -15.39 1.33 8.76
CA GLU A 49 -15.29 2.69 9.30
C GLU A 49 -13.88 3.02 9.81
N THR A 50 -13.24 2.07 10.52
CA THR A 50 -11.83 2.22 10.92
C THR A 50 -10.92 2.36 9.70
N ILE A 51 -11.13 1.54 8.66
CA ILE A 51 -10.37 1.61 7.41
C ILE A 51 -10.58 2.97 6.73
N ASP A 52 -11.82 3.43 6.59
CA ASP A 52 -12.16 4.71 5.99
C ASP A 52 -11.53 5.89 6.75
N THR A 53 -11.56 5.85 8.09
CA THR A 53 -10.94 6.86 8.95
C THR A 53 -9.44 6.93 8.74
N ILE A 54 -8.77 5.79 8.69
CA ILE A 54 -7.33 5.70 8.40
C ILE A 54 -7.04 6.25 6.99
N CYS A 55 -7.82 5.83 6.00
CA CYS A 55 -7.63 6.28 4.61
C CYS A 55 -7.76 7.80 4.48
N LYS A 56 -8.77 8.39 5.12
CA LYS A 56 -8.97 9.85 5.17
C LYS A 56 -7.84 10.58 5.89
N ALA A 57 -7.42 10.08 7.06
CA ALA A 57 -6.37 10.71 7.87
C ALA A 57 -5.00 10.74 7.20
N PHE A 58 -4.71 9.75 6.35
CA PHE A 58 -3.44 9.61 5.63
C PHE A 58 -3.54 9.93 4.13
N LYS A 59 -4.74 10.26 3.63
CA LYS A 59 -5.02 10.54 2.21
C LYS A 59 -4.55 9.41 1.28
N ILE A 60 -4.85 8.18 1.65
CA ILE A 60 -4.52 6.96 0.90
C ILE A 60 -5.78 6.27 0.40
N HIS A 61 -5.64 5.40 -0.59
CA HIS A 61 -6.69 4.50 -1.04
C HIS A 61 -6.69 3.22 -0.20
N PRO A 62 -7.84 2.56 0.07
CA PRO A 62 -7.88 1.32 0.85
C PRO A 62 -6.99 0.18 0.30
N LEU A 63 -6.75 0.17 -1.02
CA LEU A 63 -5.83 -0.79 -1.65
C LEU A 63 -4.38 -0.62 -1.16
N ASP A 64 -3.97 0.57 -0.75
CA ASP A 64 -2.62 0.83 -0.26
C ASP A 64 -2.31 0.08 1.05
N LEU A 65 -3.34 -0.26 1.83
CA LEU A 65 -3.21 -1.10 3.03
C LEU A 65 -2.92 -2.56 2.66
N LEU A 66 -3.29 -3.01 1.46
CA LEU A 66 -3.11 -4.38 1.01
C LEU A 66 -1.75 -4.63 0.37
N SER A 67 -0.97 -3.58 0.13
CA SER A 67 0.23 -3.59 -0.71
C SER A 67 1.46 -4.29 -0.11
N ASP A 68 1.28 -5.30 0.76
CA ASP A 68 2.39 -6.14 1.23
C ASP A 68 2.50 -7.43 0.42
N TYR A 69 3.08 -7.29 -0.76
CA TYR A 69 4.27 -8.07 -1.06
C TYR A 69 5.41 -7.05 -1.13
N PRO A 70 6.54 -7.26 -0.43
CA PRO A 70 7.70 -6.39 -0.62
C PRO A 70 8.22 -6.63 -2.04
N GLU A 71 7.78 -5.83 -3.01
CA GLU A 71 8.58 -5.60 -4.19
C GLU A 71 9.64 -4.55 -3.83
N ASP A 72 10.88 -4.82 -4.23
CA ASP A 72 12.04 -3.95 -4.02
C ASP A 72 11.60 -2.48 -4.18
N ILE A 73 11.74 -1.67 -3.14
CA ILE A 73 11.38 -0.23 -3.17
C ILE A 73 12.04 0.46 -4.39
N GLU A 74 13.23 -0.01 -4.77
CA GLU A 74 13.96 0.41 -5.96
C GLU A 74 13.28 -0.01 -7.28
N LYS A 75 12.70 -1.22 -7.37
CA LYS A 75 11.88 -1.63 -8.52
C LYS A 75 10.58 -0.86 -8.59
N ASP A 76 9.95 -0.53 -7.47
CA ASP A 76 8.71 0.26 -7.43
C ASP A 76 8.93 1.69 -7.94
N GLU A 77 10.05 2.31 -7.56
CA GLU A 77 10.43 3.62 -8.10
C GLU A 77 10.75 3.53 -9.59
N GLN A 78 11.49 2.51 -10.01
CA GLN A 78 11.81 2.27 -11.41
C GLN A 78 10.55 2.01 -12.26
N LEU A 79 9.60 1.21 -11.77
CA LEU A 79 8.31 0.96 -12.42
C LEU A 79 7.47 2.23 -12.52
N THR A 80 7.50 3.08 -11.49
CA THR A 80 6.80 4.36 -11.49
C THR A 80 7.34 5.28 -12.60
N GLN A 81 8.67 5.39 -12.71
CA GLN A 81 9.33 6.17 -13.74
C GLN A 81 9.05 5.63 -15.16
N ILE A 82 9.18 4.30 -15.35
CA ILE A 82 8.87 3.63 -16.62
C ILE A 82 7.42 3.90 -17.01
N THR A 83 6.46 3.70 -16.09
CA THR A 83 5.03 3.90 -16.37
C THR A 83 4.71 5.33 -16.76
N ALA A 84 5.37 6.32 -16.13
CA ALA A 84 5.21 7.73 -16.49
C ALA A 84 5.65 8.02 -17.93
N ILE A 85 6.79 7.45 -18.36
CA ILE A 85 7.29 7.58 -19.73
C ILE A 85 6.35 6.88 -20.71
N LEU A 86 5.91 5.65 -20.41
CA LEU A 86 5.03 4.89 -21.31
C LEU A 86 3.68 5.55 -21.58
N LYS A 87 3.17 6.38 -20.66
CA LYS A 87 1.94 7.16 -20.88
C LYS A 87 2.07 8.20 -22.00
N THR A 88 3.27 8.61 -22.36
CA THR A 88 3.49 9.58 -23.45
C THR A 88 3.59 8.92 -24.83
N TYR A 89 3.59 7.59 -24.90
CA TYR A 89 3.77 6.83 -26.12
C TYR A 89 2.42 6.55 -26.80
N SER A 90 2.43 6.49 -28.13
CA SER A 90 1.26 6.05 -28.90
C SER A 90 0.99 4.56 -28.72
N LYS A 91 -0.24 4.15 -29.03
CA LYS A 91 -0.67 2.73 -28.98
C LYS A 91 0.23 1.82 -29.84
N ASP A 92 0.69 2.30 -30.99
CA ASP A 92 1.54 1.52 -31.88
C ASP A 92 2.96 1.36 -31.34
N GLU A 93 3.51 2.38 -30.69
CA GLU A 93 4.81 2.31 -30.03
C GLU A 93 4.76 1.38 -28.80
N LEU A 94 3.69 1.46 -28.01
CA LEU A 94 3.47 0.54 -26.89
C LEU A 94 3.35 -0.92 -27.35
N ASN A 95 2.69 -1.17 -28.48
CA ASN A 95 2.60 -2.50 -29.07
C ASN A 95 3.96 -3.04 -29.54
N LYS A 96 4.82 -2.19 -30.10
CA LYS A 96 6.19 -2.58 -30.47
C LYS A 96 7.00 -2.91 -29.22
N LEU A 97 6.92 -2.08 -28.19
CA LEU A 97 7.62 -2.29 -26.93
C LEU A 97 7.15 -3.59 -26.24
N TYR A 98 5.86 -3.86 -26.21
CA TYR A 98 5.31 -5.10 -25.68
C TYR A 98 5.90 -6.33 -26.37
N LYS A 99 6.06 -6.30 -27.70
CA LYS A 99 6.70 -7.40 -28.45
C LYS A 99 8.15 -7.60 -28.02
N ILE A 100 8.91 -6.52 -27.83
CA ILE A 100 10.31 -6.59 -27.38
C ILE A 100 10.39 -7.17 -25.96
N LEU A 101 9.60 -6.65 -25.03
CA LEU A 101 9.56 -7.12 -23.64
C LEU A 101 9.14 -8.59 -23.54
N LYS A 102 8.24 -9.04 -24.42
CA LYS A 102 7.83 -10.44 -24.49
C LYS A 102 8.99 -11.35 -24.89
N VAL A 103 9.85 -10.92 -25.82
CA VAL A 103 11.04 -11.68 -26.25
C VAL A 103 12.10 -11.75 -25.16
N LEU A 104 12.23 -10.69 -24.34
CA LEU A 104 13.22 -10.64 -23.25
C LEU A 104 12.82 -11.47 -22.02
N LYS A 105 11.59 -11.96 -21.96
CA LYS A 105 11.04 -12.70 -20.80
C LYS A 105 11.09 -14.23 -20.99
N ASP A 106 11.46 -14.69 -22.18
CA ASP A 106 11.81 -16.08 -22.50
C ASP A 106 13.34 -16.28 -22.39
#